data_AF-A0A838EIG6-F1
#
_entry.id   AF-A0A838EIG6-F1
#
_cell.length_a   1.000
_cell.length_b   1.000
_cell.length_c   1.000
_cell.angle_alpha   90.00
_cell.angle_beta   90.00
_cell.angle_gamma   90.00
#
_symmetry.space_group_name_H-M   'P 1'
#
loop_
_entity.id
_entity.type
_entity.pdbx_description
1 polymer ?
#
loop_
_entity_poly.entity_id
_entity_poly.type
_entity_poly.pdbx_seq_one_letter_code
_entity_poly.pdbx_strand_id
1 'polypeptide(L)'
;MMKRTAFQVGSRIRIASYNPFRGLTGTIRTVHEMPDLDEPFCFYLIALEGSYVKEAVWFQYEEVESVSAQEFDYVQNISIQAESKDV
;
A
#
# COMPACT_ATOMS: atom_id res chain seq x y z
N MET A 1 -20.34 -10.19 -7.34
CA MET A 1 -19.45 -9.62 -6.31
C MET A 1 -18.05 -10.13 -6.61
N MET A 2 -17.10 -9.27 -6.98
CA MET A 2 -15.72 -9.70 -7.22
C MET A 2 -15.10 -10.06 -5.87
N LYS A 3 -14.78 -11.35 -5.66
CA LYS A 3 -13.99 -11.79 -4.50
C LYS A 3 -12.62 -11.17 -4.62
N ARG A 4 -12.40 -10.17 -3.79
CA ARG A 4 -11.19 -9.37 -3.76
C ARG A 4 -10.21 -10.19 -2.91
N THR A 5 -9.16 -10.73 -3.51
CA THR A 5 -8.26 -11.68 -2.82
C THR A 5 -7.34 -10.93 -1.85
N ALA A 6 -6.94 -11.58 -0.75
CA ALA A 6 -5.98 -11.00 0.19
C ALA A 6 -4.62 -10.76 -0.48
N PHE A 7 -4.01 -9.63 -0.18
CA PHE A 7 -2.64 -9.32 -0.60
C PHE A 7 -1.65 -10.22 0.13
N GLN A 8 -0.53 -10.53 -0.53
CA GLN A 8 0.49 -11.44 -0.01
C GLN A 8 1.64 -10.66 0.66
N VAL A 9 2.38 -11.31 1.56
CA VAL A 9 3.62 -10.75 2.11
C VAL A 9 4.56 -10.34 0.97
N GLY A 10 5.20 -9.16 1.11
CA GLY A 10 6.04 -8.54 0.08
C GLY A 10 5.26 -7.69 -0.93
N SER A 11 3.93 -7.74 -0.95
CA SER A 11 3.14 -6.86 -1.82
C SER A 11 3.27 -5.41 -1.39
N ARG A 12 3.36 -4.51 -2.37
CA ARG A 12 3.31 -3.05 -2.15
C ARG A 12 1.89 -2.55 -2.26
N ILE A 13 1.47 -1.80 -1.26
CA ILE A 13 0.11 -1.27 -1.12
C ILE A 13 0.15 0.23 -0.83
N ARG A 14 -1.01 0.88 -0.91
CA ARG A 14 -1.26 2.23 -0.43
C ARG A 14 -2.33 2.21 0.67
N ILE A 15 -2.14 3.04 1.70
CA ILE A 15 -3.16 3.23 2.75
C ILE A 15 -4.27 4.13 2.19
N ALA A 16 -5.48 3.60 2.13
CA ALA A 16 -6.66 4.29 1.61
C ALA A 16 -7.55 4.89 2.71
N SER A 17 -7.46 4.35 3.93
CA SER A 17 -8.29 4.78 5.06
C SER A 17 -7.96 6.19 5.55
N TYR A 18 -8.93 6.83 6.21
CA TYR A 18 -8.83 8.22 6.65
C TYR A 18 -8.12 8.32 8.01
N ASN A 19 -6.82 8.03 8.00
CA ASN A 19 -5.94 8.08 9.17
C ASN A 19 -4.64 8.87 8.85
N PRO A 20 -3.73 9.09 9.83
CA PRO A 20 -2.48 9.85 9.61
C PRO A 20 -1.53 9.26 8.56
N PHE A 21 -1.75 8.02 8.12
CA PHE A 21 -0.93 7.33 7.14
C PHE A 21 -1.56 7.31 5.75
N ARG A 22 -2.72 7.94 5.56
CA ARG A 22 -3.42 7.98 4.27
C ARG A 22 -2.52 8.44 3.14
N GLY A 23 -2.54 7.71 2.04
CA GLY A 23 -1.75 8.00 0.85
C GLY A 23 -0.29 7.52 0.93
N LEU A 24 0.21 7.14 2.11
CA LEU A 24 1.51 6.48 2.21
C LEU A 24 1.47 5.11 1.56
N THR A 25 2.59 4.73 0.99
CA THR A 25 2.81 3.38 0.47
C THR A 25 3.60 2.56 1.47
N GLY A 26 3.49 1.24 1.38
CA GLY A 26 4.22 0.35 2.25
C GLY A 26 4.28 -1.06 1.72
N THR A 27 5.14 -1.86 2.36
CA THR A 27 5.31 -3.28 2.04
C THR A 27 4.71 -4.14 3.14
N ILE A 28 3.88 -5.11 2.76
CA ILE A 28 3.29 -6.08 3.69
C ILE A 28 4.41 -6.98 4.24
N ARG A 29 4.53 -7.03 5.57
CA ARG A 29 5.46 -7.91 6.29
C ARG A 29 4.78 -9.15 6.83
N THR A 30 3.51 -9.05 7.22
CA THR A 30 2.73 -10.16 7.76
C THR A 30 1.28 -10.01 7.36
N VAL A 31 0.65 -11.15 7.07
CA VAL A 31 -0.80 -11.25 6.87
C VAL A 31 -1.33 -12.07 8.04
N HIS A 32 -2.28 -11.52 8.79
CA HIS A 32 -3.02 -12.23 9.81
C HIS A 32 -4.41 -12.51 9.28
N GLU A 33 -4.62 -13.74 8.81
CA GLU A 33 -5.92 -14.21 8.34
C GLU A 33 -6.79 -14.61 9.53
N MET A 34 -8.04 -14.14 9.55
CA MET A 34 -9.02 -14.60 10.53
C MET A 34 -9.69 -15.87 9.98
N PRO A 35 -9.65 -17.00 10.71
CA PRO A 35 -10.37 -18.19 10.30
C PRO A 35 -11.89 -17.93 10.28
N ASP A 36 -12.59 -18.66 9.41
CA ASP A 36 -14.05 -18.85 9.44
C ASP A 36 -14.95 -17.65 9.05
N LEU A 37 -14.48 -16.73 8.21
CA LEU A 37 -15.33 -15.67 7.64
C LEU A 37 -15.45 -15.80 6.11
N ASP A 38 -16.67 -15.66 5.59
CA ASP A 38 -17.00 -15.77 4.15
C ASP A 38 -16.37 -14.66 3.29
N GLU A 39 -15.92 -13.58 3.93
CA GLU A 39 -15.20 -12.45 3.34
C GLU A 39 -13.77 -12.38 3.90
N PRO A 40 -12.78 -11.88 3.13
CA PRO A 40 -11.38 -11.82 3.55
C PRO A 40 -11.18 -10.77 4.65
N PHE A 41 -11.54 -11.11 5.89
CA PHE A 41 -11.17 -10.32 7.05
C PHE A 41 -9.74 -10.70 7.45
N CYS A 42 -8.77 -10.04 6.83
CA CYS A 42 -7.38 -10.16 7.25
C CYS A 42 -6.81 -8.81 7.66
N PHE A 43 -5.79 -8.86 8.50
CA PHE A 43 -4.99 -7.71 8.88
C PHE A 43 -3.63 -7.79 8.21
N TYR A 44 -3.11 -6.65 7.79
CA TYR A 44 -1.78 -6.52 7.21
C TYR A 44 -0.88 -5.75 8.14
N LEU A 45 0.28 -6.30 8.48
CA LEU A 45 1.36 -5.58 9.15
C LEU A 45 2.23 -4.95 8.07
N ILE A 46 2.32 -3.62 8.05
CA ILE A 46 2.87 -2.88 6.92
C ILE A 46 4.03 -2.01 7.37
N ALA A 47 5.18 -2.20 6.75
CA ALA A 47 6.30 -1.28 6.87
C ALA A 47 6.06 -0.09 5.92
N LEU A 48 5.72 1.07 6.49
CA LEU A 48 5.38 2.27 5.74
C LEU A 48 6.62 3.02 5.24
N GLU A 49 6.56 3.49 4.00
CA GLU A 49 7.56 4.35 3.38
C GLU A 49 7.28 5.81 3.75
N GLY A 50 8.33 6.59 4.08
CA GLY A 50 8.20 8.03 4.36
C GLY A 50 7.47 8.40 5.65
N SER A 51 7.11 7.42 6.49
CA SER A 51 6.49 7.65 7.80
C SER A 51 7.54 7.94 8.88
N TYR A 52 7.17 8.72 9.89
CA TYR A 52 7.99 8.95 11.09
C TYR A 52 8.01 7.73 12.03
N VAL A 53 7.10 6.78 11.83
CA VAL A 53 7.02 5.53 12.58
C VAL A 53 7.99 4.53 11.96
N LYS A 54 8.97 4.07 12.75
CA LYS A 54 9.97 3.09 12.31
C LYS A 54 9.44 1.65 12.32
N GLU A 55 8.45 1.39 13.16
CA GLU A 55 7.83 0.07 13.30
C GLU A 55 6.73 -0.12 12.26
N ALA A 56 6.46 -1.37 11.91
CA ALA A 56 5.35 -1.70 11.03
C ALA A 56 4.01 -1.52 11.77
N VAL A 57 2.97 -1.12 11.02
CA VAL A 57 1.64 -0.79 11.57
C VAL A 57 0.59 -1.74 11.00
N TRP A 58 -0.38 -2.12 11.81
CA TRP A 58 -1.49 -2.99 11.40
C TRP A 58 -2.61 -2.20 10.74
N PHE A 59 -3.13 -2.73 9.62
CA PHE A 59 -4.27 -2.20 8.89
C PHE A 59 -5.24 -3.33 8.52
N GLN A 60 -6.53 -3.02 8.46
CA GLN A 60 -7.56 -3.96 8.00
C GLN A 60 -7.54 -4.11 6.47
N TYR A 61 -8.20 -5.17 5.99
CA TYR A 61 -8.33 -5.48 4.58
C TYR A 61 -8.83 -4.29 3.74
N GLU A 62 -9.84 -3.58 4.23
CA GLU A 62 -10.52 -2.48 3.54
C GLU A 62 -9.74 -1.16 3.60
N GLU A 63 -8.74 -1.07 4.47
CA GLU A 63 -7.96 0.15 4.68
C GLU A 63 -6.83 0.33 3.67
N VAL A 64 -6.60 -0.66 2.81
CA VAL A 64 -5.49 -0.69 1.87
C VAL A 64 -5.93 -0.98 0.45
N GLU A 65 -5.15 -0.49 -0.52
CA GLU A 65 -5.36 -0.76 -1.93
C GLU A 65 -4.06 -1.09 -2.65
N SER A 66 -4.16 -1.81 -3.76
CA SER A 66 -3.00 -2.13 -4.60
C SER A 66 -2.45 -0.84 -5.21
N VAL A 67 -1.13 -0.68 -5.18
CA VAL A 67 -0.47 0.28 -6.07
C VAL A 67 -0.49 -0.34 -7.47
N SER A 68 -1.18 0.25 -8.43
CA SER A 68 -1.16 -0.26 -9.80
C SER A 68 0.24 -0.06 -10.41
N ALA A 69 0.67 -0.96 -11.30
CA ALA A 69 1.94 -0.80 -12.02
C ALA A 69 1.99 0.52 -12.83
N GLN A 70 0.83 1.08 -13.22
CA GLN A 70 0.74 2.34 -13.97
C GLN A 70 1.01 3.60 -13.15
N GLU A 71 1.00 3.54 -11.82
CA GLU A 71 1.38 4.68 -10.98
C GLU A 71 2.90 4.88 -10.91
N PHE A 72 3.70 3.88 -11.30
CA PHE A 72 5.16 4.00 -11.36
C PHE A 72 5.66 4.73 -12.61
N ASP A 73 4.91 4.68 -13.72
CA ASP A 73 5.29 5.39 -14.95
C ASP A 73 5.05 6.90 -14.83
N TYR A 74 4.07 7.35 -14.01
CA TYR A 74 3.77 8.78 -13.93
C TYR A 74 4.78 9.55 -13.05
N VAL A 75 5.25 8.95 -11.96
CA VAL A 75 6.16 9.64 -11.03
C VAL A 75 7.58 9.71 -11.60
N GLN A 76 8.05 8.67 -12.31
CA GLN A 76 9.33 8.75 -13.04
C GLN A 76 9.28 9.76 -14.19
N ASN A 77 8.14 9.93 -14.86
CA ASN A 77 7.98 10.93 -15.91
C ASN A 77 8.00 12.38 -15.40
N ILE A 78 7.55 12.65 -14.16
CA ILE A 78 7.65 13.99 -13.56
C ILE A 78 9.10 14.32 -13.20
N SER A 79 9.87 13.35 -12.68
CA SER A 79 11.26 13.56 -12.29
C SER A 79 12.18 13.82 -13.49
N ILE A 80 11.91 13.21 -14.65
CA ILE A 80 12.75 13.41 -15.85
C ILE A 80 12.48 14.76 -16.52
N GLN A 81 11.29 15.35 -16.39
CA GLN A 81 10.97 16.65 -17.01
C GLN A 81 11.43 17.87 -16.19
N ALA A 82 11.82 17.69 -14.93
CA ALA A 82 12.35 18.78 -14.11
C ALA A 82 13.82 19.12 -14.43
N GLU A 83 14.54 18.26 -15.15
CA GLU A 83 15.99 18.40 -15.39
C GLU A 83 16.36 18.82 -16.83
N SER A 84 15.37 19.07 -17.70
CA SER A 84 15.59 19.45 -19.11
C SER A 84 15.20 20.90 -19.44
N LYS A 85 15.40 21.84 -18.50
CA LYS A 85 15.28 23.28 -18.75
C LYS A 85 16.53 24.03 -18.29
N ASP A 86 17.68 23.69 -18.85
CA ASP A 86 18.87 24.56 -18.88
C ASP A 86 19.87 24.04 -19.93
N VAL A 87 19.55 24.24 -21.22
CA VAL A 87 20.53 24.43 -22.32
C VAL A 87 19.95 25.42 -23.31
#